data_AF-A0A2R6MBW7-F1
#
_entry.id   AF-A0A2R6MBW7-F1
#
_cell.length_a   1.000
_cell.length_b   1.000
_cell.length_c   1.000
_cell.angle_alpha   90.00
_cell.angle_beta   90.00
_cell.angle_gamma   90.00
#
_symmetry.space_group_name_H-M   'P 1'
#
loop_
_entity.id
_entity.type
_entity.pdbx_description
1 polymer ?
#
loop_
_entity_poly.entity_id
_entity_poly.type
_entity_poly.pdbx_seq_one_letter_code
_entity_poly.pdbx_strand_id
1 'polypeptide(L)' 'MSAEESEDGGSTPAEVIELVGRTGMHGEAMQVKCRIREGSNKGRIITREDNNAPRTAL' A
#
# COMPACT_ATOMS: atom_id res chain seq x y z
N MET A 1 18.66 -17.56 22.33
CA MET A 1 18.45 -16.39 21.45
C MET A 1 18.49 -16.89 20.02
N SER A 2 17.33 -17.13 19.43
CA SER A 2 17.19 -17.29 17.98
C SER A 2 15.82 -16.73 17.64
N ALA A 3 15.81 -15.53 17.05
CA ALA A 3 14.59 -14.93 16.55
C ALA A 3 14.18 -15.71 15.30
N GLU A 4 13.22 -16.60 15.45
CA GLU A 4 12.39 -17.08 14.37
C GLU A 4 11.39 -15.97 14.03
N GLU A 5 11.86 -14.98 13.28
CA GLU A 5 10.98 -14.01 12.64
C GLU A 5 10.38 -14.73 11.43
N SER A 6 9.22 -15.36 11.64
CA SER A 6 8.39 -15.90 10.58
C SER A 6 7.98 -14.75 9.67
N GLU A 7 8.73 -14.53 8.60
CA GLU A 7 8.42 -13.56 7.53
C GLU A 7 7.19 -14.03 6.71
N ASP A 8 6.08 -14.33 7.35
CA ASP A 8 4.77 -14.51 6.72
C ASP A 8 4.02 -13.16 6.72
N GLY A 9 4.70 -12.13 6.24
CA GLY A 9 4.13 -10.81 6.00
C GLY A 9 3.61 -10.74 4.58
N GLY A 10 2.62 -11.58 4.24
CA GLY A 10 2.04 -11.74 2.89
C GLY A 10 1.43 -10.45 2.32
N SER A 11 2.26 -9.47 1.99
CA SER A 11 1.87 -8.30 1.23
C SER A 11 1.81 -8.69 -0.22
N THR A 12 0.59 -8.82 -0.73
CA THR A 12 0.40 -9.03 -2.16
C THR A 12 0.99 -7.82 -2.91
N PRO A 13 1.95 -8.03 -3.84
CA PRO A 13 2.56 -6.92 -4.55
C PRO A 13 1.48 -6.17 -5.33
N ALA A 14 1.44 -4.86 -5.14
CA ALA A 14 0.50 -3.96 -5.80
C ALA A 14 1.26 -2.76 -6.37
N GLU A 15 0.83 -2.31 -7.53
CA GLU A 15 1.42 -1.20 -8.27
C GLU A 15 0.54 0.04 -8.11
N VAL A 16 1.14 1.16 -7.72
CA VAL A 16 0.43 2.44 -7.63
C VAL A 16 0.07 2.88 -9.05
N ILE A 17 -1.23 3.02 -9.32
CA ILE A 17 -1.74 3.47 -10.63
C ILE A 17 -2.00 4.98 -10.66
N GLU A 18 -2.44 5.55 -9.53
CA GLU A 18 -2.88 6.95 -9.47
C GLU A 18 -2.81 7.47 -8.03
N LEU A 19 -2.30 8.69 -7.87
CA LEU A 19 -2.37 9.46 -6.63
C LEU A 19 -3.61 10.35 -6.70
N VAL A 20 -4.62 10.08 -5.87
CA VAL A 20 -5.88 10.84 -5.90
C VAL A 20 -5.68 12.22 -5.29
N GLY A 21 -4.88 12.31 -4.22
CA GLY A 21 -4.58 13.56 -3.53
C GLY A 21 -4.48 13.37 -2.03
N ARG A 22 -4.41 14.48 -1.28
CA ARG A 22 -4.45 14.45 0.18
C ARG A 22 -5.91 14.40 0.66
N THR A 23 -6.20 13.48 1.57
CA THR A 23 -7.49 13.28 2.21
C THR A 23 -7.35 13.46 3.73
N GLY A 24 -8.48 13.65 4.41
CA GLY A 24 -8.53 13.97 5.85
C GLY A 24 -8.78 15.45 6.09
N MET A 25 -9.50 15.77 7.16
CA MET A 25 -9.93 17.13 7.49
C MET A 25 -8.74 18.08 7.72
N HIS A 26 -7.57 17.53 8.08
CA HIS A 26 -6.30 18.25 8.26
C HIS A 26 -5.24 17.93 7.17
N GLY A 27 -5.59 17.13 6.15
CA GLY A 27 -4.68 16.78 5.06
C GLY A 27 -3.54 15.82 5.45
N GLU A 28 -3.78 14.98 6.46
CA GLU A 28 -2.81 14.06 7.06
C GLU A 28 -2.65 12.72 6.30
N ALA A 29 -3.59 12.38 5.43
CA ALA A 29 -3.55 11.15 4.64
C ALA A 29 -3.35 11.48 3.16
N MET A 30 -2.66 10.61 2.43
CA MET A 30 -2.67 10.63 0.96
C MET A 30 -3.46 9.43 0.46
N GLN A 31 -4.48 9.71 -0.35
CA GLN A 31 -5.28 8.67 -0.98
C GLN A 31 -4.60 8.21 -2.27
N VAL A 32 -4.24 6.93 -2.29
CA VAL A 32 -3.50 6.31 -3.40
C VAL A 32 -4.28 5.12 -3.92
N LYS A 33 -4.43 5.02 -5.24
CA LYS A 33 -4.98 3.84 -5.89
C LYS A 33 -3.85 2.90 -6.28
N CYS A 34 -3.94 1.67 -5.82
CA CYS A 34 -3.01 0.60 -6.15
C CYS A 34 -3.75 -0.53 -6.87
N ARG A 35 -3.15 -1.08 -7.92
CA ARG A 35 -3.61 -2.28 -8.62
C ARG A 35 -2.80 -3.47 -8.15
N ILE A 36 -3.49 -4.50 -7.69
CA ILE A 36 -2.85 -5.74 -7.24
C ILE A 36 -2.26 -6.50 -8.44
N ARG A 37 -0.97 -6.85 -8.37
CA ARG A 37 -0.23 -7.54 -9.44
C ARG A 37 -0.32 -9.06 -9.37
N GLU A 38 -0.41 -9.62 -8.17
CA GLU A 38 -0.35 -11.08 -7.95
C GLU A 38 -1.44 -11.56 -6.97
N GLY A 39 -1.58 -12.88 -6.80
CA GLY A 39 -2.56 -13.48 -5.90
C GLY A 39 -4.01 -13.43 -6.40
N SER A 40 -4.95 -13.80 -5.52
CA SER A 40 -6.37 -13.97 -5.84
C SER A 40 -7.08 -12.69 -6.25
N ASN A 41 -6.52 -11.53 -5.91
CA ASN A 41 -7.08 -10.22 -6.23
C ASN A 41 -6.38 -9.55 -7.43
N LYS A 42 -5.63 -10.30 -8.25
CA LYS A 42 -4.91 -9.76 -9.42
C LYS A 42 -5.84 -8.93 -10.32
N GLY A 43 -5.40 -7.71 -10.66
CA GLY A 43 -6.16 -6.77 -11.48
C GLY A 43 -7.21 -5.94 -10.73
N ARG A 44 -7.48 -6.25 -9.46
CA ARG A 44 -8.36 -5.42 -8.62
C ARG A 44 -7.65 -4.13 -8.26
N ILE A 45 -8.38 -3.03 -8.40
CA ILE A 45 -7.94 -1.70 -7.96
C ILE A 45 -8.46 -1.50 -6.54
N ILE A 46 -7.55 -1.25 -5.61
CA ILE A 46 -7.83 -0.89 -4.23
C ILE A 46 -7.35 0.52 -3.96
N THR A 47 -8.09 1.26 -3.14
CA THR A 47 -7.66 2.57 -2.66
C THR A 47 -7.09 2.40 -1.26
N ARG A 48 -5.87 2.85 -1.03
CA ARG A 48 -5.19 2.80 0.26
C ARG A 48 -4.96 4.23 0.75
N GLU A 49 -5.31 4.47 2.00
CA GLU A 49 -4.99 5.72 2.69
C GLU A 49 -3.63 5.52 3.37
N ASP A 50 -2.63 6.22 2.86
CA ASP A 50 -1.31 6.23 3.47
C ASP A 50 -1.23 7.47 4.36
N ASN A 51 -1.23 7.23 5.68
CA ASN A 51 -1.04 8.27 6.70
C ASN A 51 0.45 8.57 6.92
N ASN A 52 1.33 7.78 6.31
CA ASN A 52 2.77 8.00 6.33
C ASN A 52 3.17 8.55 4.96
N ALA A 53 4.00 9.59 4.92
CA ALA A 53 4.52 10.13 3.66
C ALA A 53 5.04 8.98 2.79
N PRO A 54 4.75 8.95 1.47
CA PRO A 54 5.01 7.79 0.63
C PRO A 54 6.49 7.45 0.74
N ARG A 55 6.79 6.34 1.43
CA ARG A 55 8.12 5.73 1.36
C ARG A 55 8.16 5.07 -0.01
N THR A 56 8.38 5.88 -1.05
CA THR A 56 8.82 5.37 -2.34
C THR A 56 10.13 4.65 -2.02
N ALA A 57 10.05 3.34 -1.86
CA ALA A 57 11.23 2.49 -1.76
C ALA A 57 11.95 2.65 -3.10
N LEU A 58 12.97 3.52 -3.09
CA LEU A 58 14.04 3.59 -4.08
C LEU A 58 15.07 2.52 -3.73
#